data_AF-A0A945QMN4-F1
#
_entry.id   AF-A0A945QMN4-F1
#
_cell.length_a   1.000
_cell.length_b   1.000
_cell.length_c   1.000
_cell.angle_alpha   90.00
_cell.angle_beta   90.00
_cell.angle_gamma   90.00
#
_symmetry.space_group_name_H-M   'P 1'
#
loop_
_entity.id
_entity.type
_entity.pdbx_description
1 polymer ?
#
loop_
_entity_poly.entity_id
_entity_poly.type
_entity_poly.pdbx_seq_one_letter_code
_entity_poly.pdbx_strand_id
1 'polypeptide(L)'
;MTDEIKKELNEDLLDGTESYPVMPLRNTVLFPQQVIPIYIGRDKSLKLINELPANSKHIVVVAQEDGSIEDPEPDEMYSFGTLAVVLKVFDMPDNSKSAIVQGIDRVKILDFKEKEPYYRAVVQRMSDSGSSDDIELDALANNLRQVFTELIQVAPNLSEEHTGMLSNIQKPSRLADRAVSLLTVSNPEKQDVLEELDIKMRVEKSIKILNKEIQRIKLGEEIQTEVHDEITKSQREYYLREQMKAIKRELGEDESQVELKEIEEAIKKAKMPEEAEKVALKELDRLSKIPSQSPEYTVSRTYLDWLTELPWSNTSQDSIDIKDAKKILDEDHYGLEKVKERILEYLAVRALKMKVDPEGGLRGPLLCFAGPPGVGKTSLGRSIARSMNREFVRISLGGVRDEAEIRGHRRTYIGALPGRIIQSLKKAGTNNPIFMLDEIDKLGMDYRGDPSSALLEVLDPEQNSTFADHYLEVDFDLSKVM
;
A
#
# COMPACT_ATOMS: atom_id res chain seq x y z
N MET A 1 53.12 -4.85 -18.31
CA MET A 1 52.48 -4.83 -16.98
C MET A 1 50.96 -4.85 -17.18
N THR A 2 50.42 -5.49 -18.22
CA THR A 2 50.24 -6.93 -18.50
C THR A 2 49.32 -7.62 -17.51
N ASP A 3 48.21 -8.11 -18.08
CA ASP A 3 47.12 -8.91 -17.51
C ASP A 3 47.57 -10.15 -16.72
N GLU A 4 48.86 -10.45 -16.69
CA GLU A 4 49.49 -11.48 -15.86
C GLU A 4 49.32 -11.18 -14.35
N ILE A 5 49.37 -9.92 -13.92
CA ILE A 5 49.22 -9.56 -12.48
C ILE A 5 47.77 -9.70 -12.00
N LYS A 6 46.77 -9.61 -12.89
CA LYS A 6 45.36 -9.90 -12.56
C LYS A 6 45.05 -11.40 -12.57
N LYS A 7 45.86 -12.19 -13.29
CA LYS A 7 45.68 -13.64 -13.41
C LYS A 7 46.32 -14.40 -12.24
N GLU A 8 47.42 -13.90 -11.70
CA GLU A 8 48.15 -14.54 -10.60
C GLU A 8 47.50 -14.42 -9.20
N LEU A 9 46.49 -13.56 -9.02
CA LEU A 9 45.84 -13.36 -7.72
C LEU A 9 44.56 -14.20 -7.50
N ASN A 10 44.11 -14.99 -8.48
CA ASN A 10 42.81 -15.66 -8.42
C ASN A 10 42.81 -17.18 -8.71
N GLU A 11 43.90 -17.79 -9.17
CA GLU A 11 43.90 -19.25 -9.42
C GLU A 11 44.24 -20.07 -8.15
N ASP A 12 45.15 -19.59 -7.29
CA ASP A 12 45.58 -20.33 -6.08
C ASP A 12 44.52 -20.40 -4.95
N LEU A 13 43.50 -19.53 -4.96
CA LEU A 13 42.38 -19.57 -4.01
C LEU A 13 41.25 -20.52 -4.46
N LEU A 14 41.24 -20.93 -5.73
CA LEU A 14 40.20 -21.79 -6.32
C LEU A 14 40.45 -23.29 -6.10
N ASP A 15 41.69 -23.70 -5.83
CA ASP A 15 42.07 -25.12 -5.67
C ASP A 15 41.60 -25.77 -4.36
N GLY A 16 41.00 -24.99 -3.44
CA GLY A 16 40.43 -25.46 -2.18
C GLY A 16 38.94 -25.17 -1.99
N THR A 17 38.26 -24.60 -2.98
CA THR A 17 36.86 -24.18 -2.84
C THR A 17 35.89 -25.19 -3.45
N GLU A 18 35.03 -25.75 -2.60
CA GLU A 18 34.01 -26.72 -3.01
C GLU A 18 32.91 -26.03 -3.84
N SER A 19 32.53 -26.64 -4.96
CA SER A 19 31.40 -26.21 -5.79
C SER A 19 30.11 -26.88 -5.33
N TYR A 20 29.06 -26.08 -5.14
CA TYR A 20 27.77 -26.55 -4.65
C TYR A 20 26.63 -26.23 -5.62
N PRO A 21 25.61 -27.10 -5.72
CA PRO A 21 24.36 -26.77 -6.40
C PRO A 21 23.68 -25.58 -5.72
N VAL A 22 23.21 -24.62 -6.52
CA VAL A 22 22.54 -23.40 -6.05
C VAL A 22 21.03 -23.52 -6.26
N MET A 23 20.28 -23.35 -5.18
CA MET A 23 18.83 -23.29 -5.17
C MET A 23 18.35 -21.86 -4.91
N PRO A 24 17.78 -21.19 -5.91
CA PRO A 24 17.27 -19.84 -5.73
C PRO A 24 15.89 -19.86 -5.07
N LEU A 25 15.65 -18.99 -4.09
CA LEU A 25 14.38 -18.84 -3.37
C LEU A 25 13.71 -17.52 -3.72
N ARG A 26 12.39 -17.56 -3.98
CA ARG A 26 11.61 -16.39 -4.38
C ARG A 26 11.35 -15.43 -3.21
N ASN A 27 10.76 -15.94 -2.13
CA ASN A 27 10.10 -15.12 -1.11
C ASN A 27 10.66 -15.30 0.30
N THR A 28 11.87 -15.84 0.42
CA THR A 28 12.48 -16.00 1.75
C THR A 28 14.01 -16.06 1.67
N VAL A 29 14.62 -15.62 2.77
CA VAL A 29 16.05 -15.75 3.04
C VAL A 29 16.20 -16.83 4.10
N LEU A 30 17.02 -17.84 3.82
CA LEU A 30 17.33 -18.91 4.78
C LEU A 30 18.49 -18.48 5.66
N PHE A 31 18.29 -18.43 6.98
CA PHE A 31 19.37 -18.14 7.93
C PHE A 31 20.11 -19.41 8.40
N PRO A 32 21.36 -19.28 8.87
CA PRO A 32 22.06 -20.36 9.57
C PRO A 32 21.24 -20.97 10.71
N GLN A 33 21.30 -22.30 10.87
CA GLN A 33 20.55 -23.10 11.84
C GLN A 33 19.02 -23.06 11.71
N GLN A 34 18.46 -22.29 10.78
CA GLN A 34 17.04 -22.27 10.51
C GLN A 34 16.64 -23.53 9.75
N VAL A 35 15.50 -24.13 10.14
CA VAL A 35 14.89 -25.26 9.43
C VAL A 35 13.58 -24.79 8.83
N ILE A 36 13.43 -24.89 7.52
CA ILE A 36 12.20 -24.54 6.80
C ILE A 36 11.80 -25.63 5.80
N PRO A 37 10.49 -25.85 5.58
CA PRO A 37 10.01 -26.55 4.41
C PRO A 37 10.09 -25.62 3.19
N ILE A 38 10.61 -26.13 2.08
CA ILE A 38 10.68 -25.43 0.79
C ILE A 38 9.88 -26.23 -0.22
N TYR A 39 8.92 -25.56 -0.85
CA TYR A 39 8.13 -26.13 -1.94
C TYR A 39 8.87 -25.94 -3.28
N ILE A 40 8.96 -27.01 -4.06
CA ILE A 40 9.81 -27.12 -5.24
C ILE A 40 8.94 -27.55 -6.42
N GLY A 41 8.61 -26.58 -7.28
CA GLY A 41 7.85 -26.81 -8.51
C GLY A 41 8.60 -26.53 -9.81
N ARG A 42 9.75 -25.83 -9.77
CA ARG A 42 10.54 -25.50 -10.97
C ARG A 42 11.32 -26.73 -11.44
N ASP A 43 11.35 -26.96 -12.75
CA ASP A 43 12.06 -28.10 -13.36
C ASP A 43 13.55 -28.14 -12.97
N LYS A 44 14.24 -27.00 -12.97
CA LYS A 44 15.67 -26.92 -12.59
C LYS A 44 15.88 -27.31 -11.13
N SER A 45 15.02 -26.84 -10.22
CA SER A 45 15.11 -27.16 -8.79
C SER A 45 14.72 -28.62 -8.49
N LEU A 46 13.77 -29.18 -9.24
CA LEU A 46 13.41 -30.60 -9.16
C LEU A 46 14.58 -31.49 -9.61
N LYS A 47 15.24 -31.15 -10.72
CA LYS A 47 16.45 -31.84 -11.19
C LYS A 47 17.56 -31.77 -10.15
N LEU A 48 17.81 -30.59 -9.56
CA LEU A 48 18.79 -30.39 -8.50
C LEU A 48 18.55 -31.36 -7.34
N ILE A 49 17.33 -31.42 -6.79
CA ILE A 49 17.03 -32.31 -5.65
C ILE A 49 17.14 -33.79 -6.01
N ASN A 50 16.75 -34.19 -7.22
CA ASN A 50 16.80 -35.58 -7.66
C ASN A 50 18.24 -36.07 -7.91
N GLU A 51 19.14 -35.18 -8.31
CA GLU A 51 20.55 -35.49 -8.59
C GLU A 51 21.47 -35.34 -7.37
N LEU A 52 20.95 -34.88 -6.22
CA LEU A 52 21.74 -34.80 -4.99
C LEU A 52 22.21 -36.20 -4.56
N PRO A 53 23.53 -36.39 -4.34
CA PRO A 53 24.05 -37.68 -3.94
C PRO A 53 23.56 -38.06 -2.54
N ALA A 54 23.28 -39.35 -2.33
CA ALA A 54 22.76 -39.87 -1.06
C ALA A 54 23.65 -39.53 0.15
N ASN A 55 24.97 -39.39 -0.08
CA ASN A 55 25.98 -39.13 0.94
C ASN A 55 26.34 -37.65 1.12
N SER A 56 25.90 -36.74 0.25
CA SER A 56 26.12 -35.30 0.40
C SER A 56 24.91 -34.51 -0.10
N LYS A 57 24.08 -34.07 0.85
CA LYS A 57 22.84 -33.33 0.58
C LYS A 57 23.03 -31.82 0.74
N HIS A 58 24.24 -31.33 0.51
CA HIS A 58 24.57 -29.92 0.66
C HIS A 58 24.15 -29.14 -0.58
N ILE A 59 23.47 -28.03 -0.35
CA ILE A 59 23.04 -27.07 -1.36
C ILE A 59 23.35 -25.67 -0.86
N VAL A 60 23.52 -24.73 -1.78
CA VAL A 60 23.59 -23.31 -1.45
C VAL A 60 22.24 -22.69 -1.76
N VAL A 61 21.64 -22.05 -0.77
CA VAL A 61 20.32 -21.44 -0.87
C VAL A 61 20.48 -19.94 -0.91
N VAL A 62 19.93 -19.30 -1.94
CA VAL A 62 20.15 -17.87 -2.22
C VAL A 62 18.82 -17.22 -2.54
N ALA A 63 18.56 -16.05 -1.98
CA ALA A 63 17.35 -15.31 -2.31
C ALA A 63 17.50 -14.63 -3.68
N GLN A 64 16.39 -14.52 -4.41
CA GLN A 64 16.28 -13.69 -5.62
C GLN A 64 15.97 -12.25 -5.22
N GLU A 65 16.45 -11.28 -6.01
CA GLU A 65 16.10 -9.88 -5.82
C GLU A 65 14.62 -9.65 -6.16
N ASP A 66 14.16 -10.20 -7.29
CA ASP A 66 12.76 -10.19 -7.72
C ASP A 66 12.18 -11.62 -7.70
N GLY A 67 11.25 -11.87 -6.76
CA GLY A 67 10.58 -13.16 -6.59
C GLY A 67 9.59 -13.52 -7.72
N SER A 68 9.28 -12.58 -8.64
CA SER A 68 8.41 -12.84 -9.79
C SER A 68 9.11 -13.56 -10.93
N ILE A 69 10.45 -13.52 -10.97
CA ILE A 69 11.25 -14.13 -12.03
C ILE A 69 11.25 -15.65 -11.86
N GLU A 70 10.96 -16.39 -12.95
CA GLU A 70 10.90 -17.84 -12.87
C GLU A 70 12.27 -18.50 -12.88
N ASP A 71 13.16 -18.10 -13.79
CA ASP A 71 14.52 -18.62 -13.88
C ASP A 71 15.51 -17.44 -13.74
N PRO A 72 15.91 -17.10 -12.51
CA PRO A 72 16.78 -15.95 -12.29
C PRO A 72 18.18 -16.19 -12.89
N GLU A 73 18.74 -15.15 -13.48
CA GLU A 73 20.14 -15.10 -13.88
C GLU A 73 21.06 -14.86 -12.67
N PRO A 74 22.37 -15.17 -12.76
CA PRO A 74 23.34 -14.94 -11.67
C PRO A 74 23.34 -13.54 -11.04
N ASP A 75 23.08 -12.51 -11.85
CA ASP A 75 23.02 -11.10 -11.45
C ASP A 75 21.68 -10.68 -10.83
N GLU A 76 20.66 -11.53 -10.91
CA GLU A 76 19.33 -11.33 -10.29
C GLU A 76 19.21 -12.02 -8.91
N MET A 77 20.33 -12.60 -8.43
CA MET A 77 20.45 -13.27 -7.15
C MET A 77 21.39 -12.50 -6.23
N TYR A 78 21.09 -12.50 -4.92
CA TYR A 78 21.97 -11.88 -3.94
C TYR A 78 23.33 -12.58 -3.88
N SER A 79 24.38 -11.79 -3.62
CA SER A 79 25.77 -12.30 -3.54
C SER A 79 26.03 -13.19 -2.32
N PHE A 80 25.22 -13.06 -1.27
CA PHE A 80 25.28 -13.90 -0.08
C PHE A 80 24.08 -14.84 -0.03
N GLY A 81 24.36 -16.06 0.43
CA GLY A 81 23.35 -17.06 0.71
C GLY A 81 23.74 -17.90 1.92
N THR A 82 23.10 -19.06 2.04
CA THR A 82 23.33 -19.98 3.15
C THR A 82 23.62 -21.36 2.60
N LEU A 83 24.76 -21.93 3.02
CA LEU A 83 25.03 -23.35 2.86
C LEU A 83 24.02 -24.11 3.70
N ALA A 84 23.31 -25.05 3.10
CA ALA A 84 22.23 -25.76 3.73
C ALA A 84 22.31 -27.26 3.42
N VAL A 85 21.67 -28.07 4.27
CA VAL A 85 21.52 -29.50 4.05
C VAL A 85 20.05 -29.85 3.86
N VAL A 86 19.76 -30.66 2.84
CA VAL A 86 18.43 -31.22 2.63
C VAL A 86 18.25 -32.41 3.55
N LEU A 87 17.40 -32.27 4.57
CA LEU A 87 17.14 -33.33 5.55
C LEU A 87 16.24 -34.42 4.97
N LYS A 88 15.12 -34.00 4.39
CA LYS A 88 14.08 -34.91 3.89
C LYS A 88 13.35 -34.29 2.71
N VAL A 89 12.91 -35.14 1.78
CA VAL A 89 12.12 -34.75 0.61
C VAL A 89 10.82 -35.55 0.62
N PHE A 90 9.72 -34.90 0.28
CA PHE A 90 8.38 -35.46 0.19
C PHE A 90 7.83 -35.17 -1.20
N ASP A 91 7.24 -36.18 -1.84
CA ASP A 91 6.49 -35.98 -3.08
C ASP A 91 5.10 -35.43 -2.77
N MET A 92 4.65 -34.46 -3.56
CA MET A 92 3.32 -33.85 -3.43
C MET A 92 2.36 -34.41 -4.49
N PRO A 93 1.03 -34.33 -4.27
CA PRO A 93 0.03 -34.87 -5.21
C PRO A 93 0.02 -34.24 -6.60
N ASP A 94 0.61 -33.06 -6.75
CA ASP A 94 0.66 -32.24 -7.97
C ASP A 94 1.97 -32.43 -8.78
N ASN A 95 2.72 -33.52 -8.52
CA ASN A 95 4.06 -33.80 -9.06
C ASN A 95 5.17 -32.82 -8.64
N SER A 96 4.90 -31.89 -7.71
CA SER A 96 5.95 -31.10 -7.07
C SER A 96 6.60 -31.87 -5.92
N LYS A 97 7.64 -31.29 -5.32
CA LYS A 97 8.28 -31.83 -4.12
C LYS A 97 8.34 -30.79 -3.01
N SER A 98 8.30 -31.24 -1.76
CA SER A 98 8.63 -30.41 -0.60
C SER A 98 9.88 -30.94 0.08
N ALA A 99 10.88 -30.10 0.28
CA ALA A 99 12.11 -30.44 0.95
C ALA A 99 12.23 -29.70 2.28
N ILE A 100 12.56 -30.42 3.36
CA ILE A 100 12.96 -29.81 4.63
C ILE A 100 14.45 -29.52 4.55
N VAL A 101 14.79 -28.23 4.65
CA VAL A 101 16.14 -27.72 4.49
C VAL A 101 16.59 -27.05 5.77
N GLN A 102 17.82 -27.34 6.19
CA GLN A 102 18.46 -26.74 7.36
C GLN A 102 19.67 -25.89 6.94
N GLY A 103 19.67 -24.61 7.28
CA GLY A 103 20.82 -23.74 7.12
C GLY A 103 21.98 -24.13 8.04
N ILE A 104 23.20 -24.04 7.55
CA ILE A 104 24.43 -24.39 8.27
C ILE A 104 25.25 -23.12 8.50
N ASP A 105 25.85 -22.60 7.44
CA ASP A 105 26.79 -21.48 7.46
C ASP A 105 26.41 -20.46 6.40
N ARG A 106 26.76 -19.20 6.65
CA ARG A 106 26.67 -18.14 5.65
C ARG A 106 27.74 -18.34 4.59
N VAL A 107 27.39 -18.08 3.35
CA VAL A 107 28.33 -18.17 2.24
C VAL A 107 28.24 -16.95 1.34
N LYS A 108 29.38 -16.58 0.76
CA LYS A 108 29.45 -15.62 -0.32
C LYS A 108 29.70 -16.38 -1.63
N ILE A 109 28.91 -16.08 -2.65
CA ILE A 109 29.13 -16.63 -3.99
C ILE A 109 30.32 -15.90 -4.62
N LEU A 110 31.30 -16.67 -5.09
CA LEU A 110 32.47 -16.13 -5.79
C LEU A 110 32.28 -16.17 -7.29
N ASP A 111 31.78 -17.29 -7.82
CA ASP A 111 31.64 -17.52 -9.26
C ASP A 111 30.61 -18.61 -9.56
N PHE A 112 29.89 -18.49 -10.68
CA PHE A 112 28.97 -19.52 -11.17
C PHE A 112 29.65 -20.32 -12.28
N LYS A 113 29.90 -21.62 -12.04
CA LYS A 113 30.64 -22.49 -12.95
C LYS A 113 29.76 -23.15 -14.01
N GLU A 114 28.52 -23.48 -13.66
CA GLU A 114 27.58 -24.19 -14.54
C GLU A 114 26.18 -23.62 -14.38
N LYS A 115 25.39 -23.63 -15.47
CA LYS A 115 24.01 -23.12 -15.54
C LYS A 115 22.97 -24.22 -15.80
N GLU A 116 23.36 -25.29 -16.48
CA GLU A 116 22.49 -26.41 -16.84
C GLU A 116 23.07 -27.71 -16.27
N PRO A 117 22.24 -28.62 -15.72
CA PRO A 117 20.78 -28.56 -15.61
C PRO A 117 20.24 -27.63 -14.50
N TYR A 118 21.12 -27.11 -13.65
CA TYR A 118 20.88 -26.10 -12.61
C TYR A 118 22.19 -25.37 -12.31
N TYR A 119 22.12 -24.27 -11.56
CA TYR A 119 23.30 -23.50 -11.21
C TYR A 119 24.24 -24.25 -10.26
N ARG A 120 25.54 -24.19 -10.53
CA ARG A 120 26.59 -24.54 -9.57
C ARG A 120 27.51 -23.37 -9.35
N ALA A 121 27.77 -23.05 -8.09
CA ALA A 121 28.61 -21.94 -7.71
C ALA A 121 29.77 -22.39 -6.84
N VAL A 122 30.90 -21.71 -7.00
CA VAL A 122 32.00 -21.72 -6.04
C VAL A 122 31.67 -20.71 -4.96
N VAL A 123 31.73 -21.16 -3.70
CA VAL A 123 31.34 -20.33 -2.56
C VAL A 123 32.43 -20.29 -1.50
N GLN A 124 32.49 -19.16 -0.80
CA GLN A 124 33.34 -18.99 0.38
C GLN A 124 32.47 -19.02 1.63
N ARG A 125 32.82 -19.86 2.61
CA ARG A 125 32.18 -19.81 3.94
C ARG A 125 32.60 -18.55 4.66
N MET A 126 31.62 -17.85 5.20
CA MET A 126 31.82 -16.59 5.90
C MET A 126 31.81 -16.84 7.40
N SER A 127 32.84 -16.37 8.09
CA SER A 127 32.89 -16.34 9.55
C SER A 127 32.38 -15.01 10.06
N ASP A 128 31.72 -15.04 11.23
CA ASP A 128 31.37 -13.82 11.97
C ASP A 128 32.64 -13.00 12.25
N SER A 129 32.56 -11.68 12.13
CA SER A 129 33.61 -10.73 12.51
C SER A 129 33.26 -10.00 13.80
N GLY A 130 34.29 -9.62 14.57
CA GLY A 130 34.13 -8.97 15.87
C GLY A 130 34.35 -9.93 17.05
N SER A 131 34.56 -9.36 18.25
CA SER A 131 34.68 -10.14 19.49
C SER A 131 33.29 -10.54 19.97
N SER A 132 33.11 -11.81 20.34
CA SER A 132 31.91 -12.26 21.06
C SER A 132 31.90 -11.83 22.52
N ASP A 133 33.06 -11.43 23.05
CA ASP A 133 33.26 -11.11 24.45
C ASP A 133 33.35 -9.59 24.61
N ASP A 134 32.19 -8.95 24.50
CA ASP A 134 32.02 -7.52 24.72
C ASP A 134 30.80 -7.29 25.62
N ILE A 135 31.01 -6.60 26.74
CA ILE A 135 29.95 -6.24 27.69
C ILE A 135 28.83 -5.48 26.97
N GLU A 136 29.18 -4.66 25.98
CA GLU A 136 28.22 -3.92 25.19
C GLU A 136 27.38 -4.85 24.30
N LEU A 137 28.01 -5.89 23.73
CA LEU A 137 27.31 -6.87 22.90
C LEU A 137 26.32 -7.71 23.72
N ASP A 138 26.69 -8.08 24.95
CA ASP A 138 25.79 -8.76 25.88
C ASP A 138 24.58 -7.87 26.25
N ALA A 139 24.81 -6.57 26.47
CA ALA A 139 23.74 -5.62 26.71
C ALA A 139 22.79 -5.49 25.50
N LEU A 140 23.35 -5.43 24.29
CA LEU A 140 22.58 -5.42 23.03
C LEU A 140 21.79 -6.71 22.82
N ALA A 141 22.38 -7.87 23.13
CA ALA A 141 21.68 -9.16 23.05
C ALA A 141 20.48 -9.21 24.02
N ASN A 142 20.63 -8.69 25.24
CA ASN A 142 19.54 -8.58 26.19
C ASN A 142 18.44 -7.63 25.72
N ASN A 143 18.82 -6.49 25.14
CA ASN A 143 17.87 -5.56 24.52
C ASN A 143 17.09 -6.26 23.38
N LEU A 144 17.77 -6.98 22.49
CA LEU A 144 17.12 -7.73 21.42
C LEU A 144 16.10 -8.75 21.95
N ARG A 145 16.41 -9.47 23.04
CA ARG A 145 15.45 -10.38 23.70
C ARG A 145 14.23 -9.63 24.23
N GLN A 146 14.44 -8.46 24.84
CA GLN A 146 13.36 -7.64 25.40
C GLN A 146 12.44 -7.12 24.29
N VAL A 147 13.02 -6.55 23.21
CA VAL A 147 12.26 -6.06 22.06
C VAL A 147 11.50 -7.20 21.39
N PHE A 148 12.09 -8.39 21.26
CA PHE A 148 11.37 -9.55 20.71
C PHE A 148 10.21 -10.00 21.63
N THR A 149 10.38 -9.90 22.94
CA THR A 149 9.30 -10.20 23.89
C THR A 149 8.14 -9.22 23.74
N GLU A 150 8.43 -7.92 23.54
CA GLU A 150 7.40 -6.93 23.21
C GLU A 150 6.72 -7.26 21.88
N LEU A 151 7.49 -7.65 20.86
CA LEU A 151 6.92 -8.04 19.56
C LEU A 151 5.91 -9.19 19.69
N ILE A 152 6.17 -10.20 20.51
CA ILE A 152 5.23 -11.32 20.73
C ILE A 152 3.90 -10.84 21.31
N GLN A 153 3.92 -9.82 22.18
CA GLN A 153 2.69 -9.31 22.79
C GLN A 153 1.75 -8.65 21.78
N VAL A 154 2.31 -8.10 20.70
CA VAL A 154 1.54 -7.41 19.66
C VAL A 154 1.36 -8.24 18.39
N ALA A 155 2.23 -9.21 18.12
CA ALA A 155 2.22 -9.98 16.89
C ALA A 155 1.31 -11.22 17.00
N PRO A 156 0.18 -11.29 16.27
CA PRO A 156 -0.80 -12.37 16.40
C PRO A 156 -0.30 -13.75 15.92
N ASN A 157 0.81 -13.78 15.16
CA ASN A 157 1.36 -15.00 14.58
C ASN A 157 2.51 -15.61 15.39
N LEU A 158 2.89 -14.99 16.51
CA LEU A 158 3.96 -15.48 17.38
C LEU A 158 3.38 -16.00 18.70
N SER A 159 3.79 -17.19 19.12
CA SER A 159 3.40 -17.78 20.41
C SER A 159 4.49 -17.63 21.47
N GLU A 160 4.12 -17.82 22.74
CA GLU A 160 5.06 -17.83 23.87
C GLU A 160 6.15 -18.91 23.74
N GLU A 161 5.90 -19.98 22.98
CA GLU A 161 6.90 -21.01 22.70
C GLU A 161 8.13 -20.43 21.97
N HIS A 162 7.95 -19.38 21.15
CA HIS A 162 9.05 -18.71 20.48
C HIS A 162 9.92 -17.89 21.44
N THR A 163 9.34 -17.31 22.50
CA THR A 163 10.09 -16.61 23.56
C THR A 163 11.08 -17.56 24.24
N GLY A 164 10.59 -18.74 24.64
CA GLY A 164 11.41 -19.76 25.32
C GLY A 164 12.54 -20.29 24.44
N MET A 165 12.35 -20.34 23.12
CA MET A 165 13.42 -20.71 22.19
C MET A 165 14.53 -19.67 22.12
N LEU A 166 14.19 -18.37 22.05
CA LEU A 166 15.17 -17.29 21.92
C LEU A 166 15.89 -16.97 23.23
N SER A 167 15.23 -17.11 24.38
CA SER A 167 15.85 -16.91 25.69
C SER A 167 17.01 -17.88 25.94
N ASN A 168 16.95 -19.08 25.36
CA ASN A 168 17.97 -20.12 25.51
C ASN A 168 19.18 -19.94 24.58
N ILE A 169 19.11 -19.03 23.59
CA ILE A 169 20.22 -18.78 22.67
C ILE A 169 21.23 -17.85 23.33
N GLN A 170 22.40 -18.40 23.67
CA GLN A 170 23.47 -17.65 24.33
C GLN A 170 24.27 -16.77 23.36
N LYS A 171 24.56 -17.26 22.15
CA LYS A 171 25.39 -16.54 21.18
C LYS A 171 24.61 -15.38 20.52
N PRO A 172 25.07 -14.12 20.63
CA PRO A 172 24.40 -12.96 20.04
C PRO A 172 24.18 -13.06 18.52
N SER A 173 25.15 -13.61 17.77
CA SER A 173 25.01 -13.79 16.33
C SER A 173 23.85 -14.71 15.95
N ARG A 174 23.69 -15.82 16.68
CA ARG A 174 22.58 -16.76 16.49
C ARG A 174 21.24 -16.18 16.93
N LEU A 175 21.25 -15.35 17.97
CA LEU A 175 20.06 -14.67 18.46
C LEU A 175 19.52 -13.70 17.40
N ALA A 176 20.39 -12.90 16.79
CA ALA A 176 20.05 -11.98 15.72
C ALA A 176 19.42 -12.70 14.52
N ASP A 177 20.07 -13.77 14.05
CA ASP A 177 19.61 -14.59 12.92
C ASP A 177 18.25 -15.20 13.23
N ARG A 178 18.11 -15.79 14.43
CA ARG A 178 16.87 -16.44 14.83
C ARG A 178 15.72 -15.44 14.96
N ALA A 179 15.96 -14.28 15.57
CA ALA A 179 14.95 -13.25 15.76
C ALA A 179 14.39 -12.78 14.41
N VAL A 180 15.27 -12.44 13.45
CA VAL A 180 14.86 -11.96 12.11
C VAL A 180 14.23 -13.07 11.27
N SER A 181 14.68 -14.32 11.43
CA SER A 181 14.12 -15.48 10.71
C SER A 181 12.62 -15.70 10.99
N LEU A 182 12.13 -15.27 12.15
CA LEU A 182 10.73 -15.41 12.57
C LEU A 182 9.86 -14.25 12.11
N LEU A 183 10.45 -13.16 11.61
CA LEU A 183 9.70 -11.97 11.20
C LEU A 183 9.13 -12.11 9.80
N THR A 184 7.97 -11.48 9.59
CA THR A 184 7.33 -11.34 8.27
C THR A 184 7.72 -10.02 7.60
N VAL A 185 9.02 -9.75 7.54
CA VAL A 185 9.60 -8.55 6.90
C VAL A 185 10.09 -8.85 5.48
N SER A 186 10.41 -7.79 4.73
CA SER A 186 10.80 -7.90 3.32
C SER A 186 12.12 -8.66 3.14
N ASN A 187 12.29 -9.34 1.99
CA ASN A 187 13.53 -10.04 1.67
C ASN A 187 14.78 -9.13 1.74
N PRO A 188 14.77 -7.89 1.22
CA PRO A 188 15.93 -6.99 1.33
C PRO A 188 16.34 -6.72 2.80
N GLU A 189 15.37 -6.55 3.71
CA GLU A 189 15.67 -6.35 5.13
C GLU A 189 16.26 -7.61 5.78
N LYS A 190 15.77 -8.80 5.43
CA LYS A 190 16.36 -10.07 5.89
C LYS A 190 17.76 -10.27 5.33
N GLN A 191 17.95 -9.93 4.07
CA GLN A 191 19.21 -10.07 3.37
C GLN A 191 20.29 -9.15 3.96
N ASP A 192 19.96 -7.90 4.28
CA ASP A 192 20.88 -6.96 4.94
C ASP A 192 21.42 -7.48 6.29
N VAL A 193 20.65 -8.33 6.99
CA VAL A 193 21.08 -9.01 8.23
C VAL A 193 21.93 -10.25 7.94
N LEU A 194 21.61 -10.99 6.88
CA LEU A 194 22.40 -12.15 6.44
C LEU A 194 23.79 -11.73 5.91
N GLU A 195 23.88 -10.56 5.27
CA GLU A 195 25.12 -10.02 4.71
C GLU A 195 26.03 -9.38 5.77
N GLU A 196 25.46 -8.94 6.89
CA GLU A 196 26.23 -8.28 7.95
C GLU A 196 27.11 -9.27 8.71
N LEU A 197 28.42 -9.19 8.54
CA LEU A 197 29.38 -10.10 9.19
C LEU A 197 29.71 -9.67 10.62
N ASP A 198 29.65 -8.37 10.92
CA ASP A 198 29.91 -7.86 12.25
C ASP A 198 28.76 -8.17 13.20
N ILE A 199 29.05 -8.91 14.28
CA ILE A 199 28.02 -9.40 15.19
C ILE A 199 27.26 -8.25 15.85
N LYS A 200 27.95 -7.17 16.22
CA LYS A 200 27.36 -6.03 16.92
C LYS A 200 26.40 -5.28 15.99
N MET A 201 26.89 -4.92 14.80
CA MET A 201 26.09 -4.25 13.77
C MET A 201 24.87 -5.09 13.38
N ARG A 202 25.03 -6.40 13.29
CA ARG A 202 23.93 -7.33 13.00
C ARG A 202 22.85 -7.31 14.08
N VAL A 203 23.23 -7.34 15.35
CA VAL A 203 22.28 -7.26 16.47
C VAL A 203 21.55 -5.92 16.46
N GLU A 204 22.26 -4.81 16.23
CA GLU A 204 21.67 -3.47 16.13
C GLU A 204 20.67 -3.36 14.98
N LYS A 205 21.04 -3.87 13.79
CA LYS A 205 20.14 -3.95 12.62
C LYS A 205 18.89 -4.76 12.95
N SER A 206 19.04 -5.93 13.60
CA SER A 206 17.90 -6.74 14.03
C SER A 206 16.98 -5.96 14.97
N ILE A 207 17.51 -5.31 16.01
CA ILE A 207 16.72 -4.49 16.94
C ILE A 207 15.94 -3.40 16.18
N LYS A 208 16.57 -2.73 15.23
CA LYS A 208 15.93 -1.69 14.41
C LYS A 208 14.76 -2.25 13.59
N ILE A 209 14.95 -3.40 12.95
CA ILE A 209 13.90 -4.08 12.18
C ILE A 209 12.73 -4.48 13.08
N LEU A 210 13.00 -5.08 14.24
CA LEU A 210 11.96 -5.48 15.19
C LEU A 210 11.14 -4.27 15.67
N ASN A 211 11.79 -3.18 16.07
CA ASN A 211 11.09 -1.97 16.52
C ASN A 211 10.20 -1.37 15.44
N LYS A 212 10.68 -1.32 14.20
CA LYS A 212 9.88 -0.85 13.05
C LYS A 212 8.64 -1.73 12.84
N GLU A 213 8.78 -3.04 13.02
CA GLU A 213 7.67 -3.97 12.87
C GLU A 213 6.65 -3.84 14.01
N ILE A 214 7.10 -3.67 15.26
CA ILE A 214 6.22 -3.37 16.41
C ILE A 214 5.39 -2.11 16.14
N GLN A 215 6.04 -1.03 15.67
CA GLN A 215 5.35 0.22 15.35
C GLN A 215 4.31 0.04 14.24
N ARG A 216 4.64 -0.73 13.20
CA ARG A 216 3.71 -1.04 12.11
C ARG A 216 2.47 -1.78 12.62
N ILE A 217 2.66 -2.78 13.46
CA ILE A 217 1.54 -3.58 14.00
C ILE A 217 0.65 -2.70 14.89
N LYS A 218 1.23 -1.94 15.83
CA LYS A 218 0.47 -1.04 16.71
C LYS A 218 -0.34 -0.01 15.94
N LEU A 219 0.25 0.63 14.92
CA LEU A 219 -0.48 1.58 14.07
C LEU A 219 -1.62 0.90 13.30
N GLY A 220 -1.42 -0.35 12.86
CA GLY A 220 -2.47 -1.15 12.24
C GLY A 220 -3.64 -1.42 13.18
N GLU A 221 -3.37 -1.76 14.45
CA GLU A 221 -4.40 -1.93 15.49
C GLU A 221 -5.12 -0.62 15.81
N GLU A 222 -4.41 0.51 15.92
CA GLU A 222 -5.01 1.83 16.13
C GLU A 222 -5.99 2.18 15.01
N ILE A 223 -5.58 2.03 13.74
CA ILE A 223 -6.45 2.26 12.57
C ILE A 223 -7.65 1.32 12.60
N GLN A 224 -7.46 0.04 12.91
CA GLN A 224 -8.56 -0.92 13.00
C GLN A 224 -9.54 -0.55 14.12
N THR A 225 -9.04 -0.07 15.26
CA THR A 225 -9.85 0.40 16.37
C THR A 225 -10.66 1.64 16.00
N GLU A 226 -10.04 2.64 15.36
CA GLU A 226 -10.74 3.83 14.87
C GLU A 226 -11.86 3.49 13.87
N VAL A 227 -11.58 2.59 12.92
CA VAL A 227 -12.59 2.11 11.96
C VAL A 227 -13.71 1.35 12.68
N HIS A 228 -13.39 0.54 13.70
CA HIS A 228 -14.39 -0.18 14.48
C HIS A 228 -15.27 0.77 15.32
N ASP A 229 -14.68 1.81 15.89
CA ASP A 229 -15.38 2.84 16.65
C ASP A 229 -16.31 3.66 15.74
N GLU A 230 -15.89 4.00 14.52
CA GLU A 230 -16.76 4.62 13.51
C GLU A 230 -17.92 3.70 13.09
N ILE A 231 -17.66 2.40 12.90
CA ILE A 231 -18.72 1.41 12.60
C ILE A 231 -19.70 1.32 13.76
N THR A 232 -19.20 1.25 14.99
CA THR A 232 -20.03 1.14 16.20
C THR A 232 -20.87 2.40 16.40
N LYS A 233 -20.29 3.59 16.16
CA LYS A 233 -21.01 4.87 16.17
C LYS A 233 -22.10 4.89 15.09
N SER A 234 -21.80 4.44 13.88
CA SER A 234 -22.76 4.35 12.77
C SER A 234 -23.89 3.35 13.06
N GLN A 235 -23.58 2.19 13.64
CA GLN A 235 -24.57 1.21 14.09
C GLN A 235 -25.45 1.75 15.21
N ARG A 236 -24.87 2.51 16.15
CA ARG A 236 -25.62 3.17 17.23
C ARG A 236 -26.54 4.26 16.69
N GLU A 237 -26.06 5.08 15.76
CA GLU A 237 -26.90 6.09 15.08
C GLU A 237 -28.03 5.42 14.28
N TYR A 238 -27.74 4.33 13.57
CA TYR A 238 -28.76 3.54 12.88
C TYR A 238 -29.80 3.00 13.86
N TYR A 239 -29.38 2.39 14.97
CA TYR A 239 -30.27 1.87 16.00
C TYR A 239 -31.12 2.98 16.64
N LEU A 240 -30.53 4.14 16.93
CA LEU A 240 -31.24 5.30 17.46
C LEU A 240 -32.25 5.87 16.45
N ARG A 241 -31.91 5.89 15.15
CA ARG A 241 -32.85 6.29 14.08
C ARG A 241 -34.02 5.31 13.99
N GLU A 242 -33.76 4.00 14.04
CA GLU A 242 -34.83 2.99 14.04
C GLU A 242 -35.71 3.07 15.30
N GLN A 243 -35.13 3.33 16.48
CA GLN A 243 -35.90 3.61 17.68
C GLN A 243 -36.73 4.89 17.56
N MET A 244 -36.18 5.97 17.00
CA MET A 244 -36.93 7.21 16.75
C MET A 244 -38.08 6.97 15.77
N LYS A 245 -37.89 6.18 14.71
CA LYS A 245 -38.97 5.77 13.80
C LYS A 245 -40.04 4.97 14.54
N ALA A 246 -39.65 4.02 15.39
CA ALA A 246 -40.59 3.24 16.19
C ALA A 246 -41.39 4.09 17.19
N ILE A 247 -40.75 5.08 17.84
CA ILE A 247 -41.41 6.04 18.73
C ILE A 247 -42.40 6.92 17.94
N LYS A 248 -42.00 7.44 16.78
CA LYS A 248 -42.88 8.23 15.89
C LYS A 248 -44.08 7.41 15.41
N ARG A 249 -43.89 6.11 15.17
CA ARG A 249 -44.96 5.15 14.85
C ARG A 249 -45.94 4.93 16.01
N GLU A 250 -45.46 4.83 17.25
CA GLU A 250 -46.33 4.75 18.43
C GLU A 250 -47.09 6.07 18.69
N LEU A 251 -46.53 7.21 18.26
CA LEU A 251 -47.16 8.53 18.34
C LEU A 251 -48.24 8.77 17.26
N GLY A 252 -48.46 7.82 16.34
CA GLY A 252 -49.51 7.91 15.32
C GLY A 252 -49.15 8.74 14.09
N GLU A 253 -47.86 9.00 13.86
CA GLU A 253 -47.38 9.61 12.61
C GLU A 253 -47.27 8.54 11.51
N ASP A 254 -47.85 8.82 10.34
CA ASP A 254 -47.78 7.94 9.17
C ASP A 254 -46.31 7.87 8.67
N GLU A 255 -45.69 6.67 8.70
CA GLU A 255 -44.26 6.44 8.38
C GLU A 255 -43.85 7.14 7.08
N SER A 256 -44.75 7.11 6.10
CA SER A 256 -44.54 7.71 4.77
C SER A 256 -44.45 9.25 4.82
N GLN A 257 -45.21 9.91 5.70
CA GLN A 257 -45.19 11.37 5.78
C GLN A 257 -44.00 11.91 6.55
N VAL A 258 -43.49 11.16 7.53
CA VAL A 258 -42.29 11.54 8.27
C VAL A 258 -41.06 11.49 7.36
N GLU A 259 -40.91 10.40 6.60
CA GLU A 259 -39.79 10.24 5.68
C GLU A 259 -39.77 11.36 4.62
N LEU A 260 -40.93 11.68 4.02
CA LEU A 260 -41.01 12.75 3.03
C LEU A 260 -40.62 14.11 3.59
N LYS A 261 -41.01 14.43 4.84
CA LYS A 261 -40.61 15.68 5.51
C LYS A 261 -39.12 15.74 5.78
N GLU A 262 -38.52 14.63 6.24
CA GLU A 262 -37.07 14.56 6.49
C GLU A 262 -36.27 14.79 5.20
N ILE A 263 -36.72 14.23 4.07
CA ILE A 263 -36.10 14.46 2.76
C ILE A 263 -36.30 15.93 2.32
N GLU A 264 -37.49 16.50 2.50
CA GLU A 264 -37.77 17.90 2.18
C GLU A 264 -36.85 18.86 2.96
N GLU A 265 -36.64 18.61 4.25
CA GLU A 265 -35.70 19.36 5.08
C GLU A 265 -34.25 19.19 4.62
N ALA A 266 -33.85 17.97 4.24
CA ALA A 266 -32.52 17.70 3.71
C ALA A 266 -32.25 18.44 2.38
N ILE A 267 -33.23 18.50 1.48
CA ILE A 267 -33.14 19.26 0.22
C ILE A 267 -32.88 20.75 0.52
N LYS A 268 -33.66 21.34 1.44
CA LYS A 268 -33.49 22.74 1.85
C LYS A 268 -32.13 23.00 2.50
N LYS A 269 -31.63 22.05 3.29
CA LYS A 269 -30.34 22.16 3.98
C LYS A 269 -29.15 22.08 3.02
N ALA A 270 -29.25 21.31 1.95
CA ALA A 270 -28.18 21.13 0.96
C ALA A 270 -27.83 22.43 0.22
N LYS A 271 -28.79 23.37 0.11
CA LYS A 271 -28.66 24.63 -0.65
C LYS A 271 -28.15 24.39 -2.07
N MET A 272 -28.89 23.56 -2.80
CA MET A 272 -28.59 23.23 -4.19
C MET A 272 -28.81 24.47 -5.08
N PRO A 273 -28.17 24.53 -6.26
CA PRO A 273 -28.57 25.47 -7.31
C PRO A 273 -30.03 25.30 -7.72
N GLU A 274 -30.65 26.35 -8.26
CA GLU A 274 -32.09 26.38 -8.60
C GLU A 274 -32.53 25.20 -9.50
N GLU A 275 -31.74 24.87 -10.52
CA GLU A 275 -32.03 23.75 -11.42
C GLU A 275 -31.99 22.40 -10.68
N ALA A 276 -30.99 22.17 -9.84
CA ALA A 276 -30.85 20.93 -9.06
C ALA A 276 -31.93 20.81 -7.97
N GLU A 277 -32.27 21.91 -7.28
CA GLU A 277 -33.35 21.95 -6.29
C GLU A 277 -34.71 21.63 -6.93
N LYS A 278 -34.98 22.19 -8.12
CA LYS A 278 -36.21 21.92 -8.88
C LYS A 278 -36.33 20.44 -9.28
N VAL A 279 -35.23 19.81 -9.70
CA VAL A 279 -35.18 18.38 -10.00
C VAL A 279 -35.42 17.55 -8.73
N ALA A 280 -34.78 17.90 -7.62
CA ALA A 280 -34.97 17.22 -6.33
C ALA A 280 -36.43 17.29 -5.85
N LEU A 281 -37.05 18.48 -5.89
CA LEU A 281 -38.45 18.66 -5.49
C LEU A 281 -39.43 17.90 -6.39
N LYS A 282 -39.15 17.83 -7.70
CA LYS A 282 -39.95 17.03 -8.64
C LYS A 282 -39.85 15.53 -8.36
N GLU A 283 -38.66 15.03 -8.04
CA GLU A 283 -38.49 13.63 -7.68
C GLU A 283 -39.09 13.32 -6.29
N LEU A 284 -39.07 14.28 -5.34
CA LEU A 284 -39.76 14.15 -4.06
C LEU A 284 -41.29 14.03 -4.23
N ASP A 285 -41.90 14.87 -5.06
CA ASP A 285 -43.33 14.77 -5.41
C ASP A 285 -43.65 13.41 -6.05
N ARG A 286 -42.76 12.91 -6.91
CA ARG A 286 -42.90 11.56 -7.48
C ARG A 286 -42.79 10.48 -6.41
N LEU A 287 -41.79 10.54 -5.53
CA LEU A 287 -41.58 9.59 -4.43
C LEU A 287 -42.83 9.50 -3.55
N SER A 288 -43.49 10.62 -3.26
CA SER A 288 -44.73 10.67 -2.46
C SER A 288 -45.91 9.90 -3.07
N LYS A 289 -45.89 9.67 -4.39
CA LYS A 289 -46.94 8.96 -5.13
C LYS A 289 -46.60 7.49 -5.38
N ILE A 290 -45.33 7.11 -5.24
CA ILE A 290 -44.89 5.73 -5.44
C ILE A 290 -45.19 4.93 -4.17
N PRO A 291 -45.83 3.74 -4.28
CA PRO A 291 -45.98 2.85 -3.14
C PRO A 291 -44.61 2.43 -2.58
N SER A 292 -44.42 2.51 -1.26
CA SER A 292 -43.13 2.21 -0.59
C SER A 292 -42.57 0.81 -0.86
N GLN A 293 -43.41 -0.14 -1.27
CA GLN A 293 -43.01 -1.51 -1.63
C GLN A 293 -42.46 -1.64 -3.06
N SER A 294 -42.54 -0.59 -3.88
CA SER A 294 -42.10 -0.62 -5.28
C SER A 294 -40.57 -0.49 -5.38
N PRO A 295 -39.90 -1.26 -6.27
CA PRO A 295 -38.49 -1.05 -6.58
C PRO A 295 -38.16 0.37 -7.06
N GLU A 296 -39.11 1.07 -7.68
CA GLU A 296 -38.96 2.47 -8.11
C GLU A 296 -38.86 3.44 -6.92
N TYR A 297 -39.44 3.07 -5.76
CA TYR A 297 -39.34 3.86 -4.53
C TYR A 297 -37.88 3.92 -4.09
N THR A 298 -37.22 2.75 -4.01
CA THR A 298 -35.81 2.64 -3.64
C THR A 298 -34.91 3.44 -4.57
N VAL A 299 -35.12 3.35 -5.89
CA VAL A 299 -34.31 4.11 -6.87
C VAL A 299 -34.48 5.63 -6.69
N SER A 300 -35.72 6.09 -6.53
CA SER A 300 -36.01 7.53 -6.35
C SER A 300 -35.47 8.04 -5.01
N ARG A 301 -35.57 7.22 -3.96
CA ARG A 301 -35.04 7.51 -2.61
C ARG A 301 -33.53 7.64 -2.62
N THR A 302 -32.82 6.66 -3.21
CA THR A 302 -31.36 6.68 -3.32
C THR A 302 -30.88 7.87 -4.15
N TYR A 303 -31.59 8.24 -5.21
CA TYR A 303 -31.27 9.43 -5.98
C TYR A 303 -31.37 10.73 -5.14
N LEU A 304 -32.44 10.87 -4.36
CA LEU A 304 -32.60 12.00 -3.43
C LEU A 304 -31.51 12.01 -2.34
N ASP A 305 -31.11 10.84 -1.83
CA ASP A 305 -29.97 10.75 -0.90
C ASP A 305 -28.68 11.28 -1.55
N TRP A 306 -28.39 10.88 -2.80
CA TRP A 306 -27.23 11.42 -3.53
C TRP A 306 -27.29 12.93 -3.69
N LEU A 307 -28.43 13.49 -4.11
CA LEU A 307 -28.56 14.94 -4.25
C LEU A 307 -28.41 15.67 -2.92
N THR A 308 -29.00 15.16 -1.83
CA THR A 308 -28.97 15.86 -0.53
C THR A 308 -27.63 15.76 0.20
N GLU A 309 -26.86 14.69 -0.02
CA GLU A 309 -25.57 14.47 0.65
C GLU A 309 -24.38 15.08 -0.09
N LEU A 310 -24.56 15.55 -1.33
CA LEU A 310 -23.49 16.23 -2.07
C LEU A 310 -23.21 17.62 -1.51
N PRO A 311 -21.93 18.06 -1.51
CA PRO A 311 -21.53 19.30 -0.85
C PRO A 311 -21.75 20.56 -1.71
N TRP A 312 -22.94 20.78 -2.26
CA TRP A 312 -23.25 21.88 -3.20
C TRP A 312 -22.69 23.25 -2.75
N SER A 313 -22.97 23.61 -1.50
CA SER A 313 -22.58 24.90 -0.91
C SER A 313 -21.54 24.81 0.19
N ASN A 314 -21.14 23.58 0.59
CA ASN A 314 -20.21 23.40 1.70
C ASN A 314 -18.76 23.52 1.22
N THR A 315 -18.11 24.64 1.54
CA THR A 315 -16.73 24.94 1.15
C THR A 315 -15.85 25.02 2.40
N SER A 316 -14.73 24.29 2.42
CA SER A 316 -13.73 24.40 3.50
C SER A 316 -13.04 25.77 3.48
N GLN A 317 -12.61 26.25 4.65
CA GLN A 317 -11.83 27.48 4.75
C GLN A 317 -10.41 27.24 4.19
N ASP A 318 -10.19 27.73 2.97
CA ASP A 318 -8.91 27.64 2.25
C ASP A 318 -7.87 28.56 2.91
N SER A 319 -6.67 28.03 3.17
CA SER A 319 -5.56 28.77 3.78
C SER A 319 -4.31 28.61 2.92
N ILE A 320 -3.98 29.62 2.11
CA ILE A 320 -2.76 29.59 1.27
C ILE A 320 -1.69 30.50 1.87
N ASP A 321 -1.02 30.02 2.93
CA ASP A 321 0.22 30.63 3.44
C ASP A 321 1.43 29.85 2.93
N ILE A 322 2.25 30.52 2.12
CA ILE A 322 3.45 29.93 1.51
C ILE A 322 4.52 29.57 2.55
N LYS A 323 4.59 30.30 3.67
CA LYS A 323 5.55 30.00 4.75
C LYS A 323 5.15 28.72 5.48
N ASP A 324 3.87 28.57 5.78
CA ASP A 324 3.35 27.37 6.41
C ASP A 324 3.40 26.16 5.47
N ALA A 325 3.06 26.37 4.19
CA ALA A 325 3.21 25.33 3.16
C ALA A 325 4.66 24.84 3.04
N LYS A 326 5.64 25.76 3.07
CA LYS A 326 7.06 25.38 3.07
C LYS A 326 7.41 24.53 4.30
N LYS A 327 6.98 24.96 5.49
CA LYS A 327 7.23 24.23 6.73
C LYS A 327 6.64 22.82 6.69
N ILE A 328 5.40 22.67 6.22
CA ILE A 328 4.73 21.36 6.11
C ILE A 328 5.43 20.47 5.08
N LEU A 329 5.82 21.02 3.92
CA LEU A 329 6.58 20.27 2.91
C LEU A 329 7.95 19.82 3.45
N ASP A 330 8.62 20.65 4.25
CA ASP A 330 9.91 20.33 4.87
C ASP A 330 9.79 19.32 6.03
N GLU A 331 8.67 19.35 6.77
CA GLU A 331 8.33 18.38 7.81
C GLU A 331 8.02 17.00 7.23
N ASP A 332 7.19 16.96 6.18
CA ASP A 332 6.68 15.70 5.61
C ASP A 332 7.67 15.02 4.65
N HIS A 333 8.61 15.77 4.07
CA HIS A 333 9.51 15.26 3.03
C HIS A 333 10.95 15.72 3.22
N TYR A 334 11.90 14.77 3.30
CA TYR A 334 13.32 15.09 3.34
C TYR A 334 13.88 15.36 1.93
N GLY A 335 14.67 16.43 1.78
CA GLY A 335 15.26 16.83 0.49
C GLY A 335 14.23 17.38 -0.50
N LEU A 336 14.30 16.98 -1.77
CA LEU A 336 13.39 17.41 -2.85
C LEU A 336 13.30 18.93 -3.05
N GLU A 337 14.36 19.69 -2.74
CA GLU A 337 14.38 21.15 -2.76
C GLU A 337 13.78 21.75 -4.02
N LYS A 338 14.20 21.27 -5.21
CA LYS A 338 13.68 21.75 -6.50
C LYS A 338 12.19 21.50 -6.69
N VAL A 339 11.68 20.36 -6.20
CA VAL A 339 10.25 20.00 -6.35
C VAL A 339 9.42 20.84 -5.39
N LYS A 340 9.87 20.96 -4.14
CA LYS A 340 9.22 21.82 -3.13
C LYS A 340 9.18 23.27 -3.60
N GLU A 341 10.27 23.80 -4.13
CA GLU A 341 10.33 25.16 -4.68
C GLU A 341 9.29 25.37 -5.79
N ARG A 342 9.14 24.42 -6.73
CA ARG A 342 8.11 24.49 -7.77
C ARG A 342 6.68 24.40 -7.24
N ILE A 343 6.44 23.59 -6.20
CA ILE A 343 5.13 23.54 -5.53
C ILE A 343 4.84 24.90 -4.87
N LEU A 344 5.80 25.50 -4.18
CA LEU A 344 5.64 26.79 -3.53
C LEU A 344 5.38 27.91 -4.54
N GLU A 345 6.08 27.92 -5.68
CA GLU A 345 5.81 28.86 -6.78
C GLU A 345 4.39 28.70 -7.33
N TYR A 346 3.94 27.47 -7.55
CA TYR A 346 2.58 27.17 -8.01
C TYR A 346 1.54 27.71 -7.03
N LEU A 347 1.70 27.42 -5.73
CA LEU A 347 0.83 27.91 -4.67
C LEU A 347 0.87 29.44 -4.56
N ALA A 348 2.03 30.07 -4.76
CA ALA A 348 2.17 31.53 -4.73
C ALA A 348 1.43 32.20 -5.90
N VAL A 349 1.56 31.67 -7.11
CA VAL A 349 0.81 32.16 -8.28
C VAL A 349 -0.69 32.02 -8.06
N ARG A 350 -1.11 30.89 -7.48
CA ARG A 350 -2.52 30.66 -7.13
C ARG A 350 -3.01 31.64 -6.07
N ALA A 351 -2.25 31.85 -5.00
CA ALA A 351 -2.59 32.81 -3.93
C ALA A 351 -2.75 34.23 -4.48
N LEU A 352 -1.92 34.62 -5.45
CA LEU A 352 -2.05 35.90 -6.15
C LEU A 352 -3.30 35.96 -7.02
N LYS A 353 -3.60 34.90 -7.78
CA LYS A 353 -4.82 34.83 -8.60
C LYS A 353 -6.07 34.95 -7.75
N MET A 354 -6.18 34.22 -6.64
CA MET A 354 -7.35 34.31 -5.74
C MET A 354 -7.51 35.68 -5.09
N LYS A 355 -6.44 36.47 -4.97
CA LYS A 355 -6.51 37.87 -4.51
C LYS A 355 -6.99 38.83 -5.61
N VAL A 356 -6.62 38.57 -6.86
CA VAL A 356 -6.96 39.43 -8.01
C VAL A 356 -8.35 39.12 -8.53
N ASP A 357 -8.73 37.85 -8.53
CA ASP A 357 -10.01 37.33 -9.02
C ASP A 357 -10.54 36.26 -8.04
N PRO A 358 -11.24 36.67 -6.97
CA PRO A 358 -11.78 35.75 -5.97
C PRO A 358 -12.95 34.91 -6.49
N GLU A 359 -13.65 35.40 -7.51
CA GLU A 359 -14.82 34.74 -8.13
C GLU A 359 -14.48 34.00 -9.43
N GLY A 360 -13.34 34.31 -10.04
CA GLY A 360 -12.81 33.55 -11.16
C GLY A 360 -12.46 32.14 -10.76
N GLY A 361 -13.08 31.16 -11.43
CA GLY A 361 -12.71 29.76 -11.31
C GLY A 361 -11.20 29.54 -11.48
N LEU A 362 -10.68 28.45 -10.92
CA LEU A 362 -9.25 28.10 -10.91
C LEU A 362 -8.70 27.84 -12.31
N ARG A 363 -8.51 28.91 -13.10
CA ARG A 363 -7.89 28.88 -14.43
C ARG A 363 -6.37 28.84 -14.24
N GLY A 364 -5.85 27.66 -13.96
CA GLY A 364 -4.43 27.40 -13.73
C GLY A 364 -3.97 26.10 -14.39
N PRO A 365 -2.67 25.98 -14.72
CA PRO A 365 -2.13 24.73 -15.19
C PRO A 365 -2.26 23.65 -14.11
N LEU A 366 -2.62 22.43 -14.49
CA LEU A 366 -2.66 21.30 -13.57
C LEU A 366 -1.25 20.92 -13.12
N LEU A 367 -1.09 20.60 -11.84
CA LEU A 367 0.18 20.17 -11.29
C LEU A 367 0.40 18.68 -11.57
N CYS A 368 1.29 18.37 -12.52
CA CYS A 368 1.63 17.00 -12.88
C CYS A 368 2.96 16.57 -12.22
N PHE A 369 2.90 15.52 -11.40
CA PHE A 369 4.08 14.89 -10.82
C PHE A 369 4.52 13.68 -11.65
N ALA A 370 5.66 13.78 -12.34
CA ALA A 370 6.23 12.68 -13.12
C ALA A 370 7.45 12.07 -12.43
N GLY A 371 7.58 10.73 -12.48
CA GLY A 371 8.74 10.01 -11.98
C GLY A 371 8.47 8.52 -11.76
N PRO A 372 9.44 7.74 -11.27
CA PRO A 372 9.23 6.32 -10.94
C PRO A 372 8.29 6.13 -9.73
N PRO A 373 7.73 4.92 -9.52
CA PRO A 373 6.96 4.62 -8.32
C PRO A 373 7.82 4.76 -7.05
N GLY A 374 7.18 5.02 -5.91
CA GLY A 374 7.88 5.09 -4.61
C GLY A 374 8.57 6.41 -4.28
N VAL A 375 8.61 7.40 -5.18
CA VAL A 375 9.28 8.71 -4.95
C VAL A 375 8.47 9.72 -4.13
N GLY A 376 7.35 9.31 -3.51
CA GLY A 376 6.54 10.18 -2.65
C GLY A 376 5.60 11.15 -3.38
N LYS A 377 5.20 10.88 -4.63
CA LYS A 377 4.24 11.73 -5.36
C LYS A 377 2.91 11.90 -4.61
N THR A 378 2.33 10.78 -4.15
CA THR A 378 1.06 10.80 -3.43
C THR A 378 1.15 11.50 -2.08
N SER A 379 2.29 11.34 -1.39
CA SER A 379 2.52 12.04 -0.13
C SER A 379 2.70 13.55 -0.34
N LEU A 380 3.33 13.99 -1.45
CA LEU A 380 3.40 15.43 -1.78
C LEU A 380 2.02 16.04 -1.98
N GLY A 381 1.12 15.35 -2.71
CA GLY A 381 -0.27 15.79 -2.87
C GLY A 381 -1.01 15.94 -1.53
N ARG A 382 -0.79 15.01 -0.60
CA ARG A 382 -1.36 15.07 0.75
C ARG A 382 -0.80 16.25 1.56
N SER A 383 0.50 16.52 1.47
CA SER A 383 1.11 17.68 2.15
C SER A 383 0.59 19.00 1.59
N ILE A 384 0.33 19.09 0.29
CA ILE A 384 -0.32 20.27 -0.32
C ILE A 384 -1.72 20.46 0.27
N ALA A 385 -2.53 19.40 0.34
CA ALA A 385 -3.87 19.46 0.94
C ALA A 385 -3.85 19.88 2.41
N ARG A 386 -2.94 19.29 3.20
CA ARG A 386 -2.70 19.67 4.61
C ARG A 386 -2.30 21.14 4.73
N SER A 387 -1.45 21.64 3.84
CA SER A 387 -1.03 23.06 3.87
C SER A 387 -2.14 24.04 3.53
N MET A 388 -3.12 23.59 2.72
CA MET A 388 -4.26 24.40 2.30
C MET A 388 -5.48 24.26 3.21
N ASN A 389 -5.42 23.35 4.20
CA ASN A 389 -6.56 22.96 5.03
C ASN A 389 -7.76 22.48 4.19
N ARG A 390 -7.49 21.70 3.16
CA ARG A 390 -8.48 21.13 2.23
C ARG A 390 -8.46 19.61 2.31
N GLU A 391 -9.62 18.99 2.10
CA GLU A 391 -9.73 17.54 2.08
C GLU A 391 -8.92 16.94 0.93
N PHE A 392 -8.18 15.87 1.21
CA PHE A 392 -7.38 15.16 0.22
C PHE A 392 -8.13 13.94 -0.29
N VAL A 393 -8.35 13.89 -1.60
CA VAL A 393 -8.98 12.76 -2.28
C VAL A 393 -8.01 12.18 -3.29
N ARG A 394 -7.80 10.87 -3.23
CA ARG A 394 -7.01 10.14 -4.23
C ARG A 394 -7.93 9.29 -5.10
N ILE A 395 -7.82 9.46 -6.42
CA ILE A 395 -8.52 8.65 -7.42
C ILE A 395 -7.46 7.96 -8.27
N SER A 396 -7.40 6.63 -8.20
CA SER A 396 -6.53 5.87 -9.10
C SER A 396 -7.21 5.70 -10.46
N LEU A 397 -6.52 6.09 -11.52
CA LEU A 397 -6.92 5.90 -12.91
C LEU A 397 -6.32 4.63 -13.53
N GLY A 398 -5.46 3.92 -12.80
CA GLY A 398 -4.85 2.68 -13.24
C GLY A 398 -5.90 1.62 -13.57
N GLY A 399 -5.90 1.16 -14.82
CA GLY A 399 -6.81 0.13 -15.28
C GLY A 399 -8.24 0.62 -15.56
N VAL A 400 -8.50 1.93 -15.49
CA VAL A 400 -9.78 2.51 -15.96
C VAL A 400 -9.85 2.38 -17.48
N ARG A 401 -10.97 1.82 -17.95
CA ARG A 401 -11.23 1.53 -19.37
C ARG A 401 -12.56 2.05 -19.88
N ASP A 402 -13.43 2.49 -18.99
CA ASP A 402 -14.80 2.92 -19.30
C ASP A 402 -15.04 4.33 -18.75
N GLU A 403 -15.64 5.18 -19.59
CA GLU A 403 -16.08 6.53 -19.23
C GLU A 403 -17.11 6.52 -18.08
N ALA A 404 -17.91 5.47 -17.98
CA ALA A 404 -18.88 5.32 -16.90
C ALA A 404 -18.22 5.25 -15.51
N GLU A 405 -16.93 4.91 -15.41
CA GLU A 405 -16.22 5.01 -14.14
C GLU A 405 -16.02 6.45 -13.67
N ILE A 406 -15.99 7.41 -14.59
CA ILE A 406 -15.81 8.84 -14.31
C ILE A 406 -17.16 9.54 -14.19
N ARG A 407 -18.09 9.29 -15.13
CA ARG A 407 -19.41 9.95 -15.24
C ARG A 407 -20.60 9.14 -14.72
N GLY A 408 -20.39 7.91 -14.26
CA GLY A 408 -21.46 7.05 -13.77
C GLY A 408 -22.33 6.43 -14.86
N HIS A 409 -23.32 5.67 -14.43
CA HIS A 409 -24.33 5.07 -15.31
C HIS A 409 -25.66 5.80 -15.17
N ARG A 410 -26.45 5.84 -16.25
CA ARG A 410 -27.82 6.37 -16.19
C ARG A 410 -28.64 5.63 -15.13
N ARG A 411 -29.40 6.39 -14.33
CA ARG A 411 -30.24 5.88 -13.22
C ARG A 411 -31.25 4.80 -13.64
N THR A 412 -31.59 4.73 -14.93
CA THR A 412 -32.50 3.71 -15.47
C THR A 412 -31.91 2.30 -15.52
N TYR A 413 -30.59 2.16 -15.41
CA TYR A 413 -29.94 0.84 -15.35
C TYR A 413 -30.02 0.23 -13.94
N ILE A 414 -30.26 -1.07 -13.88
CA ILE A 414 -30.27 -1.83 -12.62
C ILE A 414 -28.87 -1.77 -12.00
N GLY A 415 -28.78 -1.28 -10.76
CA GLY A 415 -27.50 -1.14 -10.05
C GLY A 415 -26.66 0.07 -10.48
N ALA A 416 -27.25 1.05 -11.19
CA ALA A 416 -26.56 2.28 -11.56
C ALA A 416 -26.04 3.04 -10.33
N LEU A 417 -24.82 3.56 -10.46
CA LEU A 417 -24.17 4.41 -9.47
C LEU A 417 -23.59 5.65 -10.16
N PRO A 418 -23.45 6.78 -9.43
CA PRO A 418 -22.67 7.92 -9.90
C PRO A 418 -21.22 7.54 -10.18
N GLY A 419 -20.53 8.35 -10.96
CA GLY A 419 -19.12 8.18 -11.27
C GLY A 419 -18.20 8.44 -10.07
N ARG A 420 -16.94 8.01 -10.19
CA ARG A 420 -15.93 8.14 -9.12
C ARG A 420 -15.70 9.59 -8.67
N ILE A 421 -15.94 10.58 -9.53
CA ILE A 421 -15.83 12.01 -9.21
C ILE A 421 -16.90 12.40 -8.18
N ILE A 422 -18.17 12.13 -8.46
CA ILE A 422 -19.29 12.43 -7.58
C ILE A 422 -19.20 11.62 -6.27
N GLN A 423 -18.86 10.33 -6.36
CA GLN A 423 -18.66 9.50 -5.16
C GLN A 423 -17.56 10.06 -4.25
N SER A 424 -16.47 10.54 -4.84
CA SER A 424 -15.35 11.14 -4.11
C SER A 424 -15.72 12.48 -3.46
N LEU A 425 -16.49 13.33 -4.14
CA LEU A 425 -16.99 14.59 -3.59
C LEU A 425 -17.89 14.34 -2.37
N LYS A 426 -18.80 13.38 -2.48
CA LYS A 426 -19.67 12.98 -1.37
C LYS A 426 -18.84 12.54 -0.15
N LYS A 427 -17.79 11.74 -0.37
CA LYS A 427 -16.89 11.30 0.72
C LYS A 427 -16.09 12.45 1.33
N ALA A 428 -15.65 13.41 0.52
CA ALA A 428 -14.91 14.58 0.99
C ALA A 428 -15.80 15.56 1.78
N GLY A 429 -17.11 15.57 1.53
CA GLY A 429 -18.06 16.42 2.24
C GLY A 429 -17.89 17.93 1.98
N THR A 430 -16.98 18.35 1.10
CA THR A 430 -16.75 19.74 0.70
C THR A 430 -16.66 19.84 -0.84
N ASN A 431 -17.00 20.99 -1.43
CA ASN A 431 -16.93 21.25 -2.88
C ASN A 431 -15.57 21.77 -3.35
N ASN A 432 -14.63 21.99 -2.43
CA ASN A 432 -13.27 22.37 -2.73
C ASN A 432 -12.25 21.36 -2.16
N PRO A 433 -12.32 20.06 -2.45
CA PRO A 433 -11.23 19.13 -2.11
C PRO A 433 -10.05 19.27 -3.09
N ILE A 434 -8.90 18.69 -2.74
CA ILE A 434 -7.78 18.45 -3.64
C ILE A 434 -7.90 17.03 -4.19
N PHE A 435 -8.00 16.91 -5.51
CA PHE A 435 -8.09 15.66 -6.24
C PHE A 435 -6.72 15.28 -6.79
N MET A 436 -6.18 14.18 -6.28
CA MET A 436 -5.01 13.55 -6.86
C MET A 436 -5.43 12.41 -7.79
N LEU A 437 -5.29 12.64 -9.09
CA LEU A 437 -5.47 11.64 -10.13
C LEU A 437 -4.16 10.86 -10.32
N ASP A 438 -4.11 9.65 -9.78
CA ASP A 438 -2.91 8.79 -9.80
C ASP A 438 -2.93 7.86 -11.03
N GLU A 439 -1.75 7.51 -11.54
CA GLU A 439 -1.57 6.60 -12.68
C GLU A 439 -2.30 7.00 -13.97
N ILE A 440 -2.33 8.31 -14.30
CA ILE A 440 -2.93 8.81 -15.55
C ILE A 440 -2.26 8.22 -16.81
N ASP A 441 -1.00 7.80 -16.71
CA ASP A 441 -0.24 7.12 -17.75
C ASP A 441 -0.73 5.69 -18.04
N LYS A 442 -1.52 5.11 -17.13
CA LYS A 442 -2.08 3.76 -17.24
C LYS A 442 -3.56 3.74 -17.66
N LEU A 443 -4.07 4.86 -18.18
CA LEU A 443 -5.39 4.90 -18.81
C LEU A 443 -5.40 4.03 -20.06
N GLY A 444 -6.28 3.03 -20.08
CA GLY A 444 -6.47 2.15 -21.22
C GLY A 444 -7.53 2.69 -22.17
N MET A 445 -7.27 2.64 -23.48
CA MET A 445 -8.31 2.82 -24.48
C MET A 445 -9.01 1.47 -24.71
N ASP A 446 -10.33 1.44 -24.60
CA ASP A 446 -11.13 0.25 -24.93
C ASP A 446 -12.26 0.64 -25.91
N TYR A 447 -12.84 -0.32 -26.61
CA TYR A 447 -13.83 -0.08 -27.68
C TYR A 447 -15.15 0.60 -27.23
N ARG A 448 -15.35 0.83 -25.92
CA ARG A 448 -16.62 1.30 -25.33
C ARG A 448 -16.67 2.79 -25.00
N GLY A 449 -15.56 3.51 -25.09
CA GLY A 449 -15.49 4.95 -24.80
C GLY A 449 -14.05 5.42 -24.60
N ASP A 450 -13.84 6.73 -24.63
CA ASP A 450 -12.55 7.34 -24.32
C ASP A 450 -12.60 7.97 -22.92
N PRO A 451 -12.06 7.31 -21.87
CA PRO A 451 -12.05 7.87 -20.52
C PRO A 451 -11.27 9.19 -20.45
N SER A 452 -10.35 9.44 -21.39
CA SER A 452 -9.62 10.70 -21.49
C SER A 452 -10.55 11.87 -21.80
N SER A 453 -11.54 11.67 -22.66
CA SER A 453 -12.55 12.68 -22.99
C SER A 453 -13.42 13.04 -21.77
N ALA A 454 -13.77 12.05 -20.95
CA ALA A 454 -14.49 12.28 -19.70
C ALA A 454 -13.64 13.01 -18.65
N LEU A 455 -12.33 12.71 -18.58
CA LEU A 455 -11.40 13.46 -17.74
C LEU A 455 -11.22 14.90 -18.20
N LEU A 456 -11.22 15.16 -19.52
CA LEU A 456 -11.10 16.52 -20.03
C LEU A 456 -12.26 17.40 -19.57
N GLU A 457 -13.50 16.91 -19.54
CA GLU A 457 -14.63 17.69 -19.01
C GLU A 457 -14.47 18.02 -17.51
N VAL A 458 -13.88 17.10 -16.74
CA VAL A 458 -13.60 17.31 -15.30
C VAL A 458 -12.47 18.31 -15.09
N LEU A 459 -11.46 18.29 -15.95
CA LEU A 459 -10.21 19.02 -15.78
C LEU A 459 -10.18 20.38 -16.48
N ASP A 460 -10.95 20.54 -17.55
CA ASP A 460 -11.02 21.77 -18.35
C ASP A 460 -11.80 22.86 -17.59
N PRO A 461 -11.16 24.00 -17.24
CA PRO A 461 -11.83 25.10 -16.56
C PRO A 461 -12.99 25.74 -17.34
N GLU A 462 -13.14 25.46 -18.64
CA GLU A 462 -14.29 25.92 -19.43
C GLU A 462 -15.50 24.99 -19.33
N GLN A 463 -15.31 23.73 -18.94
CA GLN A 463 -16.36 22.70 -18.89
C GLN A 463 -16.70 22.25 -17.46
N ASN A 464 -15.72 22.28 -16.56
CA ASN A 464 -15.85 21.68 -15.23
C ASN A 464 -16.87 22.37 -14.31
N SER A 465 -17.28 23.61 -14.60
CA SER A 465 -18.36 24.29 -13.88
C SER A 465 -19.74 23.70 -14.15
N THR A 466 -19.89 22.95 -15.23
CA THR A 466 -21.14 22.31 -15.67
C THR A 466 -20.93 20.82 -15.90
N PHE A 467 -20.15 20.16 -15.05
CA PHE A 467 -19.88 18.73 -15.19
C PHE A 467 -21.17 17.91 -15.00
N ALA A 468 -21.52 17.12 -16.02
CA ALA A 468 -22.75 16.34 -16.04
C ALA A 468 -22.49 14.84 -15.81
N ASP A 469 -22.78 14.35 -14.60
CA ASP A 469 -22.78 12.92 -14.30
C ASP A 469 -24.08 12.26 -14.82
N HIS A 470 -23.95 11.11 -15.49
CA HIS A 470 -25.08 10.39 -16.10
C HIS A 470 -26.09 9.88 -15.09
N TYR A 471 -25.69 9.66 -13.84
CA TYR A 471 -26.61 9.26 -12.78
C TYR A 471 -27.34 10.47 -12.19
N LEU A 472 -26.64 11.58 -11.99
CA LEU A 472 -27.21 12.79 -11.40
C LEU A 472 -28.17 13.51 -12.36
N GLU A 473 -27.84 13.55 -13.65
CA GLU A 473 -28.58 14.28 -14.70
C GLU A 473 -28.78 15.79 -14.38
N VAL A 474 -27.91 16.34 -13.52
CA VAL A 474 -27.81 17.76 -13.18
C VAL A 474 -26.34 18.16 -13.14
N ASP A 475 -26.07 19.42 -13.50
CA ASP A 475 -24.71 19.96 -13.54
C ASP A 475 -24.17 20.13 -12.12
N PHE A 476 -22.91 19.71 -11.92
CA PHE A 476 -22.18 19.94 -10.68
C PHE A 476 -20.94 20.80 -10.96
N ASP A 477 -20.76 21.85 -10.16
CA ASP A 477 -19.63 22.78 -10.31
C ASP A 477 -18.36 22.22 -9.65
N LEU A 478 -17.40 21.81 -10.48
CA LEU A 478 -16.08 21.34 -10.07
C LEU A 478 -15.01 22.43 -10.12
N SER A 479 -15.34 23.67 -10.47
CA SER A 479 -14.37 24.76 -10.66
C SER A 479 -13.56 25.13 -9.40
N LYS A 480 -14.06 24.73 -8.22
CA LYS A 480 -13.41 24.91 -6.91
C LYS A 480 -12.50 23.74 -6.52
N VAL A 481 -12.59 22.60 -7.21
CA VAL A 481 -11.71 21.43 -7.01
C VAL A 481 -10.31 21.78 -7.49
N MET A 482 -9.27 21.30 -6.81
CA MET A 482 -7.87 21.42 -7.25
C MET A 482 -7.31 20.12 -7.76
#